data_AF-A0A937PTB6-F1
#
_entry.id   AF-A0A937PTB6-F1
#
_cell.length_a   1.000
_cell.length_b   1.000
_cell.length_c   1.000
_cell.angle_alpha   90.00
_cell.angle_beta   90.00
_cell.angle_gamma   90.00
#
_symmetry.space_group_name_H-M   'P 1'
#
loop_
_entity.id
_entity.type
_entity.pdbx_description
1 polymer ?
#
loop_
_entity_poly.entity_id
_entity_poly.type
_entity_poly.pdbx_seq_one_letter_code
_entity_poly.pdbx_strand_id
1 'polypeptide(L)'
;AESVVTRCEIAQHPYTGVSVGWRWDPTPTPCQANLVTANDIHHCMMLLSDGGGIYTLGRQPGTRLAGNYIHDIPLNAGRAESNGMFLDEGTTELVIEENLIHDTVRSPLRFHKAEENLVRRNIMTLREGVPLVRYNATPEKNITLEANTVVPHENRGDAFKAAVERMKREAGPAPEWRERLGVE
;
A
#
# COMPACT_ATOMS: atom_id res chain seq x y z
N ALA A 1 -8.99 -10.88 -13.67
CA ALA A 1 -8.40 -10.95 -12.32
C ALA A 1 -8.92 -12.20 -11.63
N GLU A 2 -8.08 -12.93 -10.90
CA GLU A 2 -8.55 -14.13 -10.18
C GLU A 2 -9.30 -13.77 -8.90
N SER A 3 -8.83 -12.76 -8.18
CA SER A 3 -9.56 -12.11 -7.09
C SER A 3 -9.60 -10.60 -7.26
N VAL A 4 -10.70 -9.98 -6.82
CA VAL A 4 -10.87 -8.53 -6.82
C VAL A 4 -11.27 -8.07 -5.42
N VAL A 5 -10.45 -7.22 -4.82
CA VAL A 5 -10.76 -6.50 -3.58
C VAL A 5 -10.86 -5.03 -3.95
N THR A 6 -12.08 -4.50 -3.99
CA THR A 6 -12.30 -3.15 -4.48
C THR A 6 -13.42 -2.41 -3.78
N ARG A 7 -13.27 -1.09 -3.65
CA ARG A 7 -14.28 -0.19 -3.07
C ARG A 7 -14.68 -0.62 -1.65
N CYS A 8 -13.72 -1.14 -0.90
CA CYS A 8 -13.87 -1.40 0.52
C CYS A 8 -13.28 -0.26 1.34
N GLU A 9 -13.90 0.05 2.48
CA GLU A 9 -13.22 0.72 3.59
C GLU A 9 -12.67 -0.38 4.50
N ILE A 10 -11.40 -0.29 4.85
CA ILE A 10 -10.69 -1.26 5.68
C ILE A 10 -10.00 -0.47 6.78
N ALA A 11 -10.62 -0.48 7.96
CA ALA A 11 -10.23 0.38 9.06
C ALA A 11 -10.17 -0.32 10.40
N GLN A 12 -9.41 0.26 11.34
CA GLN A 12 -9.36 -0.14 12.75
C GLN A 12 -8.86 -1.58 12.98
N HIS A 13 -7.99 -2.08 12.11
CA HIS A 13 -7.43 -3.42 12.22
C HIS A 13 -6.20 -3.46 13.16
N PRO A 14 -6.06 -4.51 13.99
CA PRO A 14 -4.90 -4.67 14.86
C PRO A 14 -3.60 -4.92 14.08
N TYR A 15 -3.70 -5.37 12.82
CA TYR A 15 -2.58 -5.69 11.93
C TYR A 15 -2.89 -5.21 10.50
N THR A 16 -2.35 -5.87 9.48
CA THR A 16 -2.50 -5.55 8.06
C THR A 16 -3.97 -5.45 7.63
N GLY A 17 -4.27 -4.51 6.74
CA GLY A 17 -5.59 -4.36 6.14
C GLY A 17 -5.89 -5.41 5.08
N VAL A 18 -5.08 -5.46 4.01
CA VAL A 18 -5.19 -6.47 2.95
C VAL A 18 -3.91 -7.30 2.88
N SER A 19 -4.04 -8.63 2.92
CA SER A 19 -2.95 -9.56 2.62
C SER A 19 -3.27 -10.33 1.35
N VAL A 20 -2.34 -10.40 0.40
CA VAL A 20 -2.52 -11.12 -0.87
C VAL A 20 -1.29 -11.94 -1.25
N GLY A 21 -1.53 -13.20 -1.60
CA GLY A 21 -0.49 -14.17 -1.88
C GLY A 21 -0.05 -14.94 -0.64
N TRP A 22 0.78 -15.94 -0.90
CA TRP A 22 1.32 -16.87 0.09
C TRP A 22 2.55 -17.53 -0.51
N ARG A 23 3.44 -18.05 0.36
CA ARG A 23 4.79 -18.58 0.08
C ARG A 23 5.88 -17.51 0.19
N TRP A 24 6.97 -17.89 0.87
CA TRP A 24 8.15 -17.05 1.14
C TRP A 24 9.28 -17.34 0.14
N ASP A 25 8.94 -17.35 -1.15
CA ASP A 25 9.89 -17.46 -2.26
C ASP A 25 9.15 -17.15 -3.59
N PRO A 26 9.87 -16.85 -4.69
CA PRO A 26 9.24 -16.49 -5.98
C PRO A 26 8.82 -17.71 -6.81
N THR A 27 8.79 -18.92 -6.24
CA THR A 27 8.37 -20.12 -6.99
C THR A 27 6.94 -19.92 -7.51
N PRO A 28 6.67 -20.23 -8.78
CA PRO A 28 5.33 -20.12 -9.34
C PRO A 28 4.27 -20.81 -8.49
N THR A 29 3.16 -20.10 -8.26
CA THR A 29 1.94 -20.61 -7.62
C THR A 29 0.74 -20.29 -8.52
N PRO A 30 -0.46 -20.83 -8.24
CA PRO A 30 -1.66 -20.37 -8.91
C PRO A 30 -2.01 -18.90 -8.64
N CYS A 31 -1.41 -18.23 -7.64
CA CYS A 31 -1.74 -16.85 -7.30
C CYS A 31 -1.28 -15.89 -8.41
N GLN A 32 -2.23 -15.27 -9.13
CA GLN A 32 -1.91 -14.35 -10.22
C GLN A 32 -3.07 -13.39 -10.51
N ALA A 33 -2.76 -12.32 -11.24
CA ALA A 33 -3.75 -11.39 -11.77
C ALA A 33 -4.73 -10.85 -10.73
N ASN A 34 -4.35 -10.73 -9.46
CA ASN A 34 -5.22 -10.16 -8.43
C ASN A 34 -5.35 -8.65 -8.63
N LEU A 35 -6.50 -8.09 -8.29
CA LEU A 35 -6.73 -6.65 -8.35
C LEU A 35 -7.16 -6.15 -6.97
N VAL A 36 -6.27 -5.43 -6.30
CA VAL A 36 -6.57 -4.70 -5.06
C VAL A 36 -6.64 -3.22 -5.42
N THR A 37 -7.84 -2.68 -5.56
CA THR A 37 -8.02 -1.36 -6.16
C THR A 37 -9.13 -0.51 -5.57
N ALA A 38 -8.94 0.81 -5.53
CA ALA A 38 -9.94 1.76 -5.06
C ALA A 38 -10.45 1.43 -3.64
N ASN A 39 -9.59 0.89 -2.78
CA ASN A 39 -9.90 0.69 -1.37
C ASN A 39 -9.45 1.89 -0.56
N ASP A 40 -10.21 2.23 0.47
CA ASP A 40 -9.82 3.17 1.51
C ASP A 40 -9.29 2.36 2.71
N ILE A 41 -8.01 2.48 3.02
CA ILE A 41 -7.31 1.64 4.01
C ILE A 41 -6.62 2.55 5.01
N HIS A 42 -7.14 2.59 6.23
CA HIS A 42 -6.61 3.49 7.26
C HIS A 42 -6.68 2.90 8.65
N HIS A 43 -5.92 3.45 9.60
CA HIS A 43 -5.95 2.97 10.98
C HIS A 43 -5.77 1.44 11.07
N CYS A 44 -4.90 0.90 10.22
CA CYS A 44 -4.43 -0.48 10.27
C CYS A 44 -3.10 -0.51 11.01
N MET A 45 -2.62 -1.71 11.39
CA MET A 45 -1.39 -1.86 12.18
C MET A 45 -1.47 -1.21 13.57
N MET A 46 -2.65 -1.21 14.17
CA MET A 46 -2.91 -0.52 15.44
C MET A 46 -2.27 -1.20 16.66
N LEU A 47 -1.95 -2.50 16.57
CA LEU A 47 -1.41 -3.27 17.69
C LEU A 47 -0.12 -4.01 17.33
N LEU A 48 -0.12 -4.73 16.20
CA LEU A 48 1.02 -5.52 15.74
C LEU A 48 1.95 -4.70 14.83
N SER A 49 3.14 -5.25 14.61
CA SER A 49 4.20 -4.68 13.75
C SER A 49 4.52 -5.62 12.59
N ASP A 50 5.41 -5.21 11.69
CA ASP A 50 5.88 -6.04 10.56
C ASP A 50 4.80 -6.31 9.51
N GLY A 51 4.17 -5.25 9.01
CA GLY A 51 3.05 -5.31 8.09
C GLY A 51 2.80 -3.97 7.43
N GLY A 52 1.63 -3.80 6.82
CA GLY A 52 1.23 -2.52 6.26
C GLY A 52 -0.26 -2.45 5.94
N GLY A 53 -0.71 -1.34 5.36
CA GLY A 53 -2.08 -1.25 4.84
C GLY A 53 -2.36 -2.38 3.83
N ILE A 54 -1.40 -2.62 2.93
CA ILE A 54 -1.37 -3.80 2.06
C ILE A 54 -0.08 -4.59 2.30
N TYR A 55 -0.20 -5.91 2.36
CA TYR A 55 0.90 -6.86 2.48
C TYR A 55 0.86 -7.89 1.35
N THR A 56 2.03 -8.25 0.81
CA THR A 56 2.12 -9.26 -0.27
C THR A 56 3.21 -10.29 0.00
N LEU A 57 2.99 -11.52 -0.48
CA LEU A 57 3.95 -12.63 -0.46
C LEU A 57 3.98 -13.39 -1.79
N GLY A 58 5.15 -13.88 -2.17
CA GLY A 58 5.34 -14.79 -3.29
C GLY A 58 5.09 -14.17 -4.68
N ARG A 59 5.36 -14.97 -5.71
CA ARG A 59 5.24 -14.56 -7.13
C ARG A 59 3.78 -14.45 -7.56
N GLN A 60 3.38 -13.29 -8.09
CA GLN A 60 1.99 -13.00 -8.47
C GLN A 60 1.87 -12.24 -9.82
N PRO A 61 2.14 -12.91 -10.95
CA PRO A 61 2.16 -12.28 -12.27
C PRO A 61 0.86 -11.56 -12.59
N GLY A 62 0.96 -10.31 -13.06
CA GLY A 62 -0.19 -9.52 -13.48
C GLY A 62 -1.06 -8.99 -12.34
N THR A 63 -0.67 -9.21 -11.08
CA THR A 63 -1.33 -8.59 -9.93
C THR A 63 -1.10 -7.08 -9.91
N ARG A 64 -2.15 -6.33 -9.61
CA ARG A 64 -2.13 -4.86 -9.55
C ARG A 64 -2.63 -4.36 -8.21
N LEU A 65 -1.83 -3.52 -7.57
CA LEU A 65 -2.22 -2.72 -6.40
C LEU A 65 -2.43 -1.29 -6.90
N ALA A 66 -3.68 -0.94 -7.22
CA ALA A 66 -3.97 0.23 -8.05
C ALA A 66 -4.97 1.19 -7.43
N GLY A 67 -4.66 2.49 -7.34
CA GLY A 67 -5.65 3.50 -6.92
C GLY A 67 -6.18 3.30 -5.50
N ASN A 68 -5.43 2.66 -4.61
CA ASN A 68 -5.81 2.55 -3.20
C ASN A 68 -5.44 3.86 -2.47
N TYR A 69 -6.29 4.23 -1.52
CA TYR A 69 -6.09 5.34 -0.61
C TYR A 69 -5.63 4.76 0.72
N ILE A 70 -4.36 4.97 1.07
CA ILE A 70 -3.77 4.40 2.30
C ILE A 70 -3.31 5.54 3.20
N HIS A 71 -3.86 5.60 4.42
CA HIS A 71 -3.50 6.67 5.34
C HIS A 71 -3.58 6.31 6.82
N ASP A 72 -3.05 7.18 7.68
CA ASP A 72 -3.06 7.02 9.14
C ASP A 72 -2.52 5.67 9.62
N ILE A 73 -1.37 5.24 9.05
CA ILE A 73 -0.65 4.05 9.54
C ILE A 73 0.28 4.50 10.69
N PRO A 74 -0.01 4.10 11.94
CA PRO A 74 0.65 4.64 13.12
C PRO A 74 2.07 4.09 13.29
N LEU A 75 2.77 4.64 14.28
CA LEU A 75 3.92 3.97 14.85
C LEU A 75 3.41 2.82 15.73
N ASN A 76 3.82 1.59 15.43
CA ASN A 76 3.50 0.45 16.27
C ASN A 76 4.52 0.33 17.43
N ALA A 77 4.18 -0.45 18.47
CA ALA A 77 5.03 -0.68 19.64
C ALA A 77 6.12 -1.76 19.42
N GLY A 78 6.14 -2.40 18.24
CA GLY A 78 7.06 -3.49 17.91
C GLY A 78 8.41 -3.01 17.40
N ARG A 79 9.35 -3.96 17.25
CA ARG A 79 10.70 -3.67 16.73
C ARG A 79 10.72 -3.47 15.21
N ALA A 80 9.74 -4.03 14.50
CA ALA A 80 9.66 -3.98 13.05
C ALA A 80 8.79 -2.81 12.56
N GLU A 81 9.16 -2.23 11.41
CA GLU A 81 8.41 -1.10 10.83
C GLU A 81 7.02 -1.55 10.34
N SER A 82 6.00 -0.69 10.52
CA SER A 82 4.73 -0.75 9.78
C SER A 82 4.78 0.29 8.66
N ASN A 83 4.30 -0.07 7.48
CA ASN A 83 4.42 0.76 6.28
C ASN A 83 3.06 0.97 5.61
N GLY A 84 2.97 1.87 4.62
CA GLY A 84 1.77 1.98 3.79
C GLY A 84 1.52 0.68 3.04
N MET A 85 2.55 0.15 2.40
CA MET A 85 2.57 -1.20 1.83
C MET A 85 3.86 -1.93 2.21
N PHE A 86 3.74 -3.21 2.53
CA PHE A 86 4.87 -4.10 2.76
C PHE A 86 4.84 -5.26 1.77
N LEU A 87 5.74 -5.21 0.79
CA LEU A 87 5.93 -6.21 -0.26
C LEU A 87 7.03 -7.19 0.17
N ASP A 88 6.62 -8.29 0.78
CA ASP A 88 7.50 -9.21 1.49
C ASP A 88 8.02 -10.35 0.58
N GLU A 89 8.70 -11.31 1.19
CA GLU A 89 9.53 -12.32 0.53
C GLU A 89 8.87 -12.98 -0.69
N GLY A 90 9.62 -13.01 -1.80
CA GLY A 90 9.17 -13.59 -3.06
C GLY A 90 8.20 -12.72 -3.85
N THR A 91 7.76 -11.56 -3.35
CA THR A 91 6.90 -10.64 -4.11
C THR A 91 7.58 -10.23 -5.42
N THR A 92 6.95 -10.57 -6.54
CA THR A 92 7.45 -10.23 -7.87
C THR A 92 6.36 -10.22 -8.92
N GLU A 93 6.61 -9.43 -9.98
CA GLU A 93 5.74 -9.22 -11.13
C GLU A 93 4.44 -8.48 -10.81
N LEU A 94 4.48 -7.65 -9.75
CA LEU A 94 3.39 -6.74 -9.38
C LEU A 94 3.58 -5.36 -10.02
N VAL A 95 2.44 -4.72 -10.30
CA VAL A 95 2.36 -3.29 -10.61
C VAL A 95 1.66 -2.56 -9.47
N ILE A 96 2.38 -1.63 -8.85
CA ILE A 96 1.91 -0.77 -7.76
C ILE A 96 1.73 0.62 -8.34
N GLU A 97 0.49 1.02 -8.61
CA GLU A 97 0.25 2.26 -9.36
C GLU A 97 -0.90 3.14 -8.88
N GLU A 98 -0.74 4.44 -9.06
CA GLU A 98 -1.81 5.43 -8.86
C GLU A 98 -2.38 5.45 -7.43
N ASN A 99 -1.67 4.87 -6.46
CA ASN A 99 -2.06 4.89 -5.06
C ASN A 99 -1.72 6.26 -4.45
N LEU A 100 -2.51 6.68 -3.47
CA LEU A 100 -2.18 7.80 -2.60
C LEU A 100 -1.86 7.23 -1.21
N ILE A 101 -0.59 7.29 -0.81
CA ILE A 101 -0.12 6.78 0.48
C ILE A 101 0.38 7.95 1.32
N HIS A 102 -0.30 8.26 2.41
CA HIS A 102 0.10 9.38 3.24
C HIS A 102 -0.12 9.11 4.72
N ASP A 103 0.30 10.02 5.60
CA ASP A 103 0.16 9.86 7.04
C ASP A 103 0.73 8.55 7.62
N THR A 104 1.70 7.93 6.93
CA THR A 104 2.48 6.81 7.46
C THR A 104 3.62 7.32 8.35
N VAL A 105 3.85 6.71 9.51
CA VAL A 105 4.97 7.13 10.37
C VAL A 105 6.33 6.65 9.85
N ARG A 106 6.39 5.48 9.21
CA ARG A 106 7.58 4.96 8.52
C ARG A 106 7.41 5.06 7.00
N SER A 107 8.35 4.46 6.25
CA SER A 107 8.37 4.51 4.79
C SER A 107 7.00 4.14 4.19
N PRO A 108 6.51 4.88 3.18
CA PRO A 108 5.30 4.49 2.46
C PRO A 108 5.39 3.07 1.89
N LEU A 109 6.57 2.70 1.38
CA LEU A 109 6.83 1.39 0.79
C LEU A 109 7.96 0.68 1.53
N ARG A 110 7.75 -0.60 1.81
CA ARG A 110 8.79 -1.50 2.29
C ARG A 110 8.81 -2.75 1.42
N PHE A 111 10.00 -3.16 1.03
CA PHE A 111 10.28 -4.42 0.35
C PHE A 111 11.18 -5.28 1.22
N HIS A 112 10.97 -6.59 1.24
CA HIS A 112 11.92 -7.52 1.87
C HIS A 112 12.05 -8.77 1.02
N LYS A 113 13.27 -9.06 0.53
CA LYS A 113 13.56 -10.19 -0.36
C LYS A 113 12.56 -10.29 -1.53
N ALA A 114 12.15 -9.14 -2.04
CA ALA A 114 11.31 -9.06 -3.21
C ALA A 114 12.17 -9.16 -4.47
N GLU A 115 11.56 -9.61 -5.57
CA GLU A 115 12.21 -9.58 -6.89
C GLU A 115 11.65 -8.41 -7.70
N GLU A 116 11.53 -8.58 -9.02
CA GLU A 116 11.23 -7.48 -9.93
C GLU A 116 9.79 -6.97 -9.77
N ASN A 117 9.63 -5.68 -9.51
CA ASN A 117 8.31 -5.03 -9.36
C ASN A 117 8.33 -3.60 -9.91
N LEU A 118 7.18 -3.14 -10.41
CA LEU A 118 7.01 -1.78 -10.96
C LEU A 118 6.16 -0.92 -10.03
N VAL A 119 6.71 0.18 -9.56
CA VAL A 119 6.04 1.18 -8.73
C VAL A 119 5.93 2.48 -9.52
N ARG A 120 4.71 2.88 -9.90
CA ARG A 120 4.55 4.06 -10.78
C ARG A 120 3.36 4.94 -10.50
N ARG A 121 3.50 6.24 -10.77
CA ARG A 121 2.41 7.23 -10.68
C ARG A 121 1.71 7.28 -9.31
N ASN A 122 2.37 6.79 -8.25
CA ASN A 122 1.85 6.92 -6.89
C ASN A 122 2.16 8.31 -6.34
N ILE A 123 1.29 8.83 -5.48
CA ILE A 123 1.53 10.04 -4.70
C ILE A 123 1.79 9.62 -3.27
N MET A 124 2.93 10.02 -2.69
CA MET A 124 3.34 9.57 -1.37
C MET A 124 3.80 10.74 -0.51
N THR A 125 3.36 10.81 0.74
CA THR A 125 3.99 11.75 1.68
C THR A 125 5.21 11.15 2.33
N LEU A 126 6.25 11.95 2.53
CA LEU A 126 7.48 11.52 3.19
C LEU A 126 7.81 12.44 4.36
N ARG A 127 8.01 11.84 5.53
CA ARG A 127 8.49 12.56 6.72
C ARG A 127 10.00 12.76 6.63
N GLU A 128 10.50 13.85 7.20
CA GLU A 128 11.94 14.11 7.30
C GLU A 128 12.68 12.91 7.93
N GLY A 129 13.79 12.51 7.31
CA GLY A 129 14.63 11.39 7.77
C GLY A 129 14.07 9.98 7.51
N VAL A 130 12.84 9.85 6.97
CA VAL A 130 12.26 8.57 6.56
C VAL A 130 12.55 8.35 5.07
N PRO A 131 13.11 7.19 4.66
CA PRO A 131 13.31 6.91 3.24
C PRO A 131 11.99 6.58 2.55
N LEU A 132 11.83 6.97 1.28
CA LEU A 132 10.63 6.67 0.49
C LEU A 132 10.34 5.16 0.43
N VAL A 133 11.40 4.39 0.15
CA VAL A 133 11.37 2.95 0.05
C VAL A 133 12.37 2.37 1.06
N ARG A 134 11.91 1.43 1.87
CA ARG A 134 12.76 0.58 2.70
C ARG A 134 13.01 -0.73 1.96
N TYR A 135 14.26 -1.03 1.61
CA TYR A 135 14.56 -2.23 0.82
C TYR A 135 14.89 -3.49 1.63
N ASN A 136 15.25 -3.38 2.90
CA ASN A 136 15.74 -4.50 3.72
C ASN A 136 16.77 -5.38 2.97
N ALA A 137 16.39 -6.62 2.61
CA ALA A 137 17.24 -7.56 1.89
C ALA A 137 16.91 -7.64 0.38
N THR A 138 16.11 -6.70 -0.12
CA THR A 138 15.74 -6.54 -1.53
C THR A 138 16.83 -5.73 -2.24
N PRO A 139 17.41 -6.21 -3.34
CA PRO A 139 18.26 -5.40 -4.20
C PRO A 139 17.48 -4.23 -4.80
N GLU A 140 17.96 -2.98 -4.68
CA GLU A 140 17.24 -1.80 -5.17
C GLU A 140 16.93 -1.87 -6.68
N LYS A 141 17.84 -2.47 -7.46
CA LYS A 141 17.68 -2.69 -8.91
C LYS A 141 16.43 -3.50 -9.28
N ASN A 142 15.87 -4.27 -8.35
CA ASN A 142 14.68 -5.06 -8.58
C ASN A 142 13.41 -4.17 -8.58
N ILE A 143 13.46 -2.98 -7.99
CA ILE A 143 12.28 -2.11 -7.86
C ILE A 143 12.41 -0.95 -8.84
N THR A 144 11.57 -0.96 -9.87
CA THR A 144 11.50 0.14 -10.84
C THR A 144 10.56 1.22 -10.32
N LEU A 145 11.08 2.43 -10.10
CA LEU A 145 10.29 3.61 -9.71
C LEU A 145 10.07 4.51 -10.92
N GLU A 146 8.82 4.75 -11.31
CA GLU A 146 8.49 5.54 -12.51
C GLU A 146 7.42 6.61 -12.21
N ALA A 147 7.70 7.88 -12.46
CA ALA A 147 6.72 8.97 -12.37
C ALA A 147 5.95 9.06 -11.03
N ASN A 148 6.55 8.62 -9.92
CA ASN A 148 5.96 8.79 -8.58
C ASN A 148 6.17 10.23 -8.10
N THR A 149 5.16 10.78 -7.42
CA THR A 149 5.23 12.10 -6.79
C THR A 149 5.48 11.93 -5.29
N VAL A 150 6.54 12.55 -4.78
CA VAL A 150 6.85 12.57 -3.35
C VAL A 150 6.57 13.96 -2.81
N VAL A 151 5.77 14.03 -1.75
CA VAL A 151 5.35 15.29 -1.10
C VAL A 151 5.91 15.30 0.32
N PRO A 152 6.60 16.36 0.77
CA PRO A 152 7.00 16.48 2.17
C PRO A 152 5.78 16.46 3.10
N HIS A 153 5.84 15.67 4.15
CA HIS A 153 4.69 15.44 5.04
C HIS A 153 4.22 16.73 5.74
N GLU A 154 5.17 17.57 6.13
CA GLU A 154 4.99 18.86 6.79
C GLU A 154 4.55 20.00 5.85
N ASN A 155 4.66 19.80 4.54
CA ASN A 155 4.31 20.82 3.54
C ASN A 155 3.45 20.24 2.41
N ARG A 156 2.16 20.09 2.71
CA ARG A 156 1.16 19.56 1.78
C ARG A 156 0.51 20.69 0.98
N GLY A 157 1.01 20.91 -0.24
CA GLY A 157 0.46 21.89 -1.18
C GLY A 157 -0.90 21.50 -1.76
N ASP A 158 -1.48 22.39 -2.57
CA ASP A 158 -2.85 22.24 -3.06
C ASP A 158 -3.04 21.06 -4.01
N ALA A 159 -2.02 20.69 -4.78
CA ALA A 159 -2.05 19.50 -5.63
C ALA A 159 -2.24 18.20 -4.81
N PHE A 160 -1.61 18.12 -3.63
CA PHE A 160 -1.80 16.98 -2.73
C PHE A 160 -3.23 16.98 -2.15
N LYS A 161 -3.72 18.15 -1.69
CA LYS A 161 -5.09 18.27 -1.17
C LYS A 161 -6.12 17.87 -2.23
N ALA A 162 -5.92 18.29 -3.48
CA ALA A 162 -6.79 17.90 -4.59
C ALA A 162 -6.74 16.38 -4.86
N ALA A 163 -5.57 15.74 -4.70
CA ALA A 163 -5.45 14.29 -4.79
C ALA A 163 -6.22 13.58 -3.65
N VAL A 164 -6.13 14.07 -2.42
CA VAL A 164 -6.92 13.54 -1.28
C VAL A 164 -8.42 13.63 -1.57
N GLU A 165 -8.90 14.80 -1.99
CA GLU A 165 -10.32 14.97 -2.30
C GLU A 165 -10.78 14.09 -3.47
N ARG A 166 -9.90 13.82 -4.43
CA ARG A 166 -10.16 12.84 -5.48
C ARG A 166 -10.30 11.43 -4.90
N MET A 167 -9.33 10.98 -4.08
CA MET A 167 -9.34 9.64 -3.50
C MET A 167 -10.55 9.41 -2.59
N LYS A 168 -10.96 10.42 -1.80
CA LYS A 168 -12.19 10.36 -1.00
C LYS A 168 -13.45 10.10 -1.82
N ARG A 169 -13.47 10.40 -3.13
CA ARG A 169 -14.60 10.09 -4.03
C ARG A 169 -14.45 8.75 -4.75
N GLU A 170 -13.21 8.36 -5.04
CA GLU A 170 -12.90 7.23 -5.92
C GLU A 170 -12.63 5.92 -5.16
N ALA A 171 -12.06 6.02 -3.96
CA ALA A 171 -11.74 4.89 -3.09
C ALA A 171 -12.82 4.66 -2.03
N GLY A 172 -12.86 3.44 -1.48
CA GLY A 172 -13.84 3.06 -0.47
C GLY A 172 -15.23 2.76 -1.06
N PRO A 173 -16.23 2.51 -0.20
CA PRO A 173 -17.58 2.20 -0.62
C PRO A 173 -18.17 3.36 -1.44
N ALA A 174 -19.01 3.03 -2.41
CA ALA A 174 -19.75 4.06 -3.14
C ALA A 174 -20.65 4.87 -2.17
N PRO A 175 -20.98 6.14 -2.49
CA PRO A 175 -21.68 7.04 -1.56
C PRO A 175 -22.94 6.45 -0.93
N GLU A 176 -23.72 5.68 -1.70
CA GLU A 176 -24.93 5.02 -1.24
C GLU A 176 -24.69 3.96 -0.15
N TRP A 177 -23.48 3.38 -0.11
CA TRP A 177 -23.09 2.43 0.92
C TRP A 177 -22.50 3.13 2.14
N ARG A 178 -21.82 4.26 1.97
CA ARG A 178 -21.28 5.06 3.07
C ARG A 178 -22.37 5.55 4.01
N GLU A 179 -23.44 6.12 3.44
CA GLU A 179 -24.61 6.55 4.21
C GLU A 179 -25.23 5.39 5.00
N ARG A 180 -25.36 4.21 4.37
CA ARG A 180 -25.94 3.03 5.01
C ARG A 180 -25.05 2.43 6.11
N LEU A 181 -23.73 2.57 5.99
CA LEU A 181 -22.76 2.04 6.93
C LEU A 181 -22.38 3.05 8.02
N GLY A 182 -22.82 4.30 7.93
CA GLY A 182 -22.46 5.37 8.87
C GLY A 182 -21.00 5.81 8.75
N VAL A 183 -20.46 5.71 7.55
CA VAL A 183 -19.09 6.09 7.20
C VAL A 183 -19.15 7.41 6.43
N GLU A 184 -18.32 8.41 6.76
CA GLU A 184 -18.24 9.70 6.02
C GLU A 184 -17.22 9.65 4.87
#